data_AF-A0A7Y1VKF5-F1
#
_entry.id   AF-A0A7Y1VKF5-F1
#
_cell.length_a   1.000
_cell.length_b   1.000
_cell.length_c   1.000
_cell.angle_alpha   90.00
_cell.angle_beta   90.00
_cell.angle_gamma   90.00
#
_symmetry.space_group_name_H-M   'P 1'
#
loop_
_entity.id
_entity.type
_entity.pdbx_description
1 polymer ?
#
loop_
_entity_poly.entity_id
_entity_poly.type
_entity_poly.pdbx_seq_one_letter_code
_entity_poly.pdbx_strand_id
1 'polypeptide(L)'
;MFRIFRQIRKNYISEGKTNKYLKYAVGEILLVVIGILIALQVNNWNQSRIKEKQFKVTLDHIFTSIKVDQDILVRYQNALQDQIEMANEILVNSENIDSQLLLTRLFYIESDPVPYSSETAYQLSNLVFDPSNETQNNVAKRIAVYVNNEWWQSLFSTDHKMRENYVEPILRSSDITSIPTSFSFPPSKNQQTYTHVFSEKDIADVRNLIFSRKFQNALNTLVLNKTYLSGMFSINIEDSRSILSAIKLYYPDVQLLFENIGIVGNALESGWSTSVPMTCIDDKEQIWELKIQLSTGRVKFRANDSWAQNWGANSYAPETLLMNGDDIHVAEGFYHIRVNLSTNEYSIKPVPKDQVP
;
A
#
# COMPACT_ATOMS: atom_id res chain seq x y z
N MET A 1 -12.46 49.48 27.80
CA MET A 1 -13.52 48.84 28.62
C MET A 1 -13.58 49.31 30.09
N PHE A 2 -12.85 50.35 30.53
CA PHE A 2 -12.72 50.64 31.98
C PHE A 2 -13.08 52.06 32.44
N ARG A 3 -13.45 53.00 31.54
CA ARG A 3 -13.72 54.38 31.97
C ARG A 3 -14.94 54.47 32.91
N ILE A 4 -16.00 53.73 32.61
CA ILE A 4 -17.26 53.76 33.38
C ILE A 4 -17.06 53.16 34.78
N PHE A 5 -16.52 51.93 34.88
CA PHE A 5 -16.25 51.30 36.18
C PHE A 5 -15.17 52.03 37.00
N ARG A 6 -14.17 52.62 36.34
CA ARG A 6 -13.18 53.50 37.01
C ARG A 6 -13.81 54.77 37.55
N GLN A 7 -14.74 55.38 36.82
CA GLN A 7 -15.46 56.58 37.26
C GLN A 7 -16.37 56.28 38.45
N ILE A 8 -17.11 55.18 38.41
CA ILE A 8 -17.98 54.72 39.50
C ILE A 8 -17.17 54.45 40.78
N ARG A 9 -16.01 53.77 40.66
CA ARG A 9 -15.11 53.53 41.79
C ARG A 9 -14.53 54.80 42.38
N LYS A 10 -14.09 55.75 41.54
CA LYS A 10 -13.60 57.06 42.00
C LYS A 10 -14.67 57.82 42.78
N ASN A 11 -15.92 57.82 42.29
CA ASN A 11 -17.04 58.47 42.96
C ASN A 11 -17.35 57.83 44.33
N TYR A 12 -17.29 56.50 44.45
CA TYR A 12 -17.52 55.84 45.74
C TYR A 12 -16.41 56.06 46.77
N ILE A 13 -15.16 56.26 46.33
CA ILE A 13 -14.06 56.67 47.23
C ILE A 13 -14.25 58.12 47.69
N SER A 14 -14.59 59.04 46.79
CA SER A 14 -14.80 60.46 47.16
C SER A 14 -15.98 60.66 48.11
N GLU A 15 -16.96 59.75 48.11
CA GLU A 15 -18.11 59.76 49.02
C GLU A 15 -17.88 58.99 50.34
N GLY A 16 -16.68 58.45 50.59
CA GLY A 16 -16.37 57.67 51.80
C GLY A 16 -17.01 56.27 51.85
N LYS A 17 -17.60 55.78 50.74
CA LYS A 17 -18.35 54.51 50.66
C LYS A 17 -17.43 53.31 50.34
N THR A 18 -16.48 53.03 51.23
CA THR A 18 -15.45 51.97 51.08
C THR A 18 -16.02 50.58 50.77
N ASN A 19 -17.09 50.16 51.44
CA ASN A 19 -17.75 48.88 51.19
C ASN A 19 -18.32 48.74 49.77
N LYS A 20 -18.83 49.83 49.18
CA LYS A 20 -19.29 49.81 47.78
C LYS A 20 -18.11 49.74 46.84
N TYR A 21 -17.08 50.56 47.07
CA TYR A 21 -15.84 50.52 46.29
C TYR A 21 -15.24 49.11 46.21
N LEU A 22 -15.11 48.41 47.35
CA LEU A 22 -14.56 47.05 47.40
C LEU A 22 -15.42 46.06 46.60
N LYS A 23 -16.75 46.07 46.76
CA LYS A 23 -17.66 45.18 45.99
C LYS A 23 -17.51 45.39 44.48
N TYR A 24 -17.44 46.64 44.02
CA TYR A 24 -17.28 46.95 42.59
C TYR A 24 -15.87 46.63 42.06
N ALA A 25 -14.82 46.86 42.85
CA ALA A 25 -13.45 46.49 42.47
C ALA A 25 -13.25 44.97 42.38
N VAL A 26 -13.84 44.21 43.31
CA VAL A 26 -13.84 42.74 43.26
C VAL A 26 -14.65 42.25 42.06
N GLY A 27 -15.82 42.82 41.79
CA GLY A 27 -16.62 42.48 40.60
C GLY A 27 -15.87 42.72 39.28
N GLU A 28 -15.10 43.80 39.19
CA GLU A 28 -14.27 44.10 38.01
C GLU A 28 -13.16 43.06 37.81
N ILE A 29 -12.46 42.68 38.89
CA ILE A 29 -11.44 41.62 38.84
C ILE A 29 -12.07 40.29 38.44
N LEU A 30 -13.21 39.92 39.03
CA LEU A 30 -13.91 38.68 38.69
C LEU A 30 -14.33 38.64 37.22
N LEU A 31 -14.85 39.75 36.66
CA LEU A 31 -15.20 39.84 35.25
C LEU A 31 -13.97 39.68 34.33
N VAL A 32 -12.85 40.31 34.67
CA VAL A 32 -11.59 40.15 33.94
C VAL A 32 -11.08 38.72 34.02
N VAL A 33 -11.09 38.12 35.21
CA VAL A 33 -10.66 36.74 35.44
C VAL A 33 -11.53 35.77 34.64
N ILE A 34 -12.86 35.92 34.66
CA ILE A 34 -13.78 35.12 33.84
C ILE A 34 -13.46 35.28 32.35
N GLY A 35 -13.23 36.51 31.89
CA GLY A 35 -12.84 36.77 30.49
C GLY A 35 -11.54 36.07 30.09
N ILE A 36 -10.53 36.09 30.96
CA ILE A 36 -9.25 35.39 30.74
C ILE A 36 -9.46 33.87 30.72
N LEU A 37 -10.23 33.33 31.66
CA LEU A 37 -10.52 31.90 31.73
C LEU A 37 -11.27 31.41 30.49
N ILE A 38 -12.27 32.16 30.00
CA ILE A 38 -12.97 31.82 28.76
C ILE A 38 -12.01 31.86 27.57
N ALA A 39 -11.17 32.89 27.46
CA ALA A 39 -10.20 32.98 26.37
C ALA A 39 -9.21 31.80 26.38
N LEU A 40 -8.70 31.43 27.55
CA LEU A 40 -7.85 30.25 27.73
C LEU A 40 -8.58 28.96 27.36
N GLN A 41 -9.83 28.80 27.79
CA GLN A 41 -10.63 27.61 27.49
C GLN A 41 -10.90 27.47 25.98
N VAL A 42 -11.26 28.57 25.31
CA VAL A 42 -11.47 28.60 23.85
C VAL A 42 -10.19 28.24 23.10
N ASN A 43 -9.04 28.78 23.53
CA ASN A 43 -7.76 28.46 22.93
C ASN A 43 -7.41 26.97 23.12
N ASN A 44 -7.54 26.45 24.33
CA ASN A 44 -7.29 25.03 24.64
C ASN A 44 -8.19 24.11 23.82
N TRP A 45 -9.48 24.43 23.71
CA TRP A 45 -10.42 23.66 22.89
C TRP A 45 -10.04 23.66 21.41
N ASN A 46 -9.64 24.81 20.87
CA ASN A 46 -9.17 24.88 19.48
C ASN A 46 -7.89 24.05 19.25
N GLN A 47 -6.94 24.08 20.20
CA GLN A 47 -5.74 23.24 20.14
C GLN A 47 -6.07 21.75 20.18
N SER A 48 -6.96 21.31 21.08
CA SER A 48 -7.42 19.92 21.12
C SER A 48 -8.09 19.50 19.81
N ARG A 49 -8.92 20.37 19.21
CA ARG A 49 -9.57 20.10 17.91
C ARG A 49 -8.54 19.93 16.78
N ILE A 50 -7.51 20.77 16.74
CA ILE A 50 -6.44 20.68 15.72
C ILE A 50 -5.66 19.37 15.88
N LYS A 51 -5.29 19.01 17.11
CA LYS A 51 -4.59 17.74 17.41
C LYS A 51 -5.44 16.53 17.04
N GLU A 52 -6.73 16.54 17.36
CA GLU A 52 -7.65 15.46 16.99
C GLU A 52 -7.76 15.32 15.47
N LYS A 53 -7.85 16.44 14.74
CA LYS A 53 -7.87 16.42 13.27
C LYS A 53 -6.57 15.82 12.71
N GLN A 54 -5.42 16.26 13.23
CA GLN A 54 -4.12 15.74 12.81
C GLN A 54 -3.99 14.25 13.08
N PHE A 55 -4.38 13.80 14.28
CA PHE A 55 -4.41 12.38 14.64
C PHE A 55 -5.23 11.56 13.65
N LYS A 56 -6.46 12.00 13.33
CA LYS A 56 -7.34 11.28 12.40
C LYS A 56 -6.77 11.20 10.98
N VAL A 57 -6.22 12.30 10.46
CA VAL A 57 -5.60 12.30 9.13
C VAL A 57 -4.40 11.36 9.08
N THR A 58 -3.51 11.39 10.08
CA THR A 58 -2.40 10.43 10.13
C THR A 58 -2.89 8.99 10.31
N LEU A 59 -3.99 8.78 11.05
CA LEU A 59 -4.60 7.47 11.18
C LEU A 59 -5.16 6.95 9.85
N ASP A 60 -5.75 7.81 9.01
CA ASP A 60 -6.19 7.44 7.66
C ASP A 60 -5.00 7.00 6.79
N HIS A 61 -3.87 7.71 6.85
CA HIS A 61 -2.64 7.30 6.15
C HIS A 61 -2.10 5.95 6.64
N ILE A 62 -2.05 5.74 7.96
CA ILE A 62 -1.64 4.46 8.55
C ILE A 62 -2.60 3.34 8.15
N PHE A 63 -3.91 3.59 8.22
CA PHE A 63 -4.92 2.62 7.81
C PHE A 63 -4.74 2.22 6.34
N THR A 64 -4.48 3.20 5.49
CA THR A 64 -4.21 3.00 4.06
C THR A 64 -2.95 2.20 3.83
N SER A 65 -1.84 2.55 4.48
CA SER A 65 -0.56 1.84 4.31
C SER A 65 -0.64 0.40 4.80
N ILE A 66 -1.31 0.14 5.92
CA ILE A 66 -1.54 -1.22 6.42
C ILE A 66 -2.47 -2.01 5.47
N LYS A 67 -3.46 -1.35 4.87
CA LYS A 67 -4.33 -2.01 3.89
C LYS A 67 -3.56 -2.42 2.64
N VAL A 68 -2.69 -1.56 2.14
CA VAL A 68 -1.77 -1.87 1.03
C VAL A 68 -0.83 -3.02 1.41
N ASP A 69 -0.23 -2.97 2.60
CA ASP A 69 0.61 -4.04 3.15
C ASP A 69 -0.14 -5.39 3.16
N GLN A 70 -1.38 -5.41 3.67
CA GLN A 70 -2.24 -6.59 3.67
C GLN A 70 -2.48 -7.15 2.27
N ASP A 71 -2.85 -6.30 1.32
CA ASP A 71 -3.18 -6.74 -0.04
C ASP A 71 -1.96 -7.38 -0.73
N ILE A 72 -0.76 -6.85 -0.47
CA ILE A 72 0.50 -7.43 -0.96
C ILE A 72 0.78 -8.77 -0.31
N LEU A 73 0.62 -8.89 1.02
CA LEU A 73 0.81 -10.15 1.73
C LEU A 73 -0.14 -11.23 1.20
N VAL A 74 -1.43 -10.91 1.03
CA VAL A 74 -2.45 -11.83 0.50
C VAL A 74 -2.08 -12.28 -0.90
N ARG A 75 -1.70 -11.37 -1.79
CA ARG A 75 -1.28 -11.71 -3.15
C ARG A 75 -0.08 -12.67 -3.15
N TYR A 76 0.91 -12.41 -2.31
CA TYR A 76 2.11 -13.23 -2.25
C TYR A 76 1.85 -14.60 -1.62
N GLN A 77 0.97 -14.67 -0.62
CA GLN A 77 0.48 -15.94 -0.07
C GLN A 77 -0.21 -16.77 -1.16
N ASN A 78 -1.11 -16.17 -1.95
CA ASN A 78 -1.80 -16.86 -3.03
C ASN A 78 -0.81 -17.36 -4.09
N ALA A 79 0.17 -16.54 -4.49
CA ALA A 79 1.21 -16.95 -5.42
C ALA A 79 2.05 -18.13 -4.88
N LEU A 80 2.37 -18.16 -3.59
CA LEU A 80 3.05 -19.29 -2.96
C LEU A 80 2.19 -20.55 -2.98
N GLN A 81 0.89 -20.43 -2.68
CA GLN A 81 -0.05 -21.55 -2.76
C GLN A 81 -0.11 -22.13 -4.17
N ASP A 82 -0.27 -21.27 -5.19
CA ASP A 82 -0.26 -21.68 -6.59
C ASP A 82 1.06 -22.41 -6.97
N GLN A 83 2.20 -21.90 -6.51
CA GLN A 83 3.51 -22.51 -6.77
C GLN A 83 3.69 -23.85 -6.05
N ILE A 84 3.19 -23.98 -4.81
CA ILE A 84 3.19 -25.23 -4.04
C ILE A 84 2.32 -26.28 -4.72
N GLU A 85 1.10 -25.91 -5.10
CA GLU A 85 0.17 -26.79 -5.82
C GLU A 85 0.79 -27.27 -7.14
N MET A 86 1.38 -26.36 -7.90
CA MET A 86 2.06 -26.68 -9.15
C MET A 86 3.28 -27.59 -8.95
N ALA A 87 4.08 -27.34 -7.91
CA ALA A 87 5.20 -28.21 -7.57
C ALA A 87 4.75 -29.62 -7.18
N ASN A 88 3.66 -29.73 -6.41
CA ASN A 88 3.06 -31.02 -6.04
C ASN A 88 2.49 -31.76 -7.26
N GLU A 89 1.86 -31.04 -8.20
CA GLU A 89 1.41 -31.62 -9.47
C GLU A 89 2.59 -32.20 -10.27
N ILE A 90 3.72 -31.51 -10.31
CA ILE A 90 4.95 -32.00 -10.97
C ILE A 90 5.50 -33.24 -10.25
N LEU A 91 5.47 -33.28 -8.92
CA LEU A 91 5.94 -34.44 -8.15
C LEU A 91 5.10 -35.70 -8.41
N VAL A 92 3.77 -35.55 -8.51
CA VAL A 92 2.84 -36.69 -8.53
C VAL A 92 2.37 -37.07 -9.94
N ASN A 93 2.28 -36.10 -10.85
CA ASN A 93 1.60 -36.27 -12.14
C ASN A 93 2.38 -35.66 -13.32
N SER A 94 3.70 -35.57 -13.24
CA SER A 94 4.51 -34.93 -14.28
C SER A 94 4.36 -35.53 -15.68
N GLU A 95 4.08 -36.83 -15.79
CA GLU A 95 3.88 -37.53 -17.08
C GLU A 95 2.76 -36.91 -17.92
N ASN A 96 1.74 -36.33 -17.28
CA ASN A 96 0.57 -35.76 -17.95
C ASN A 96 0.66 -34.24 -18.20
N ILE A 97 1.72 -33.59 -17.73
CA ILE A 97 1.94 -32.15 -17.98
C ILE A 97 2.54 -31.99 -19.37
N ASP A 98 2.05 -31.08 -20.20
CA ASP A 98 2.68 -30.75 -21.49
C ASP A 98 4.17 -30.39 -21.33
N SER A 99 5.04 -30.89 -22.21
CA SER A 99 6.49 -30.74 -22.04
C SER A 99 6.99 -29.30 -22.10
N GLN A 100 6.40 -28.46 -22.96
CA GLN A 100 6.79 -27.05 -23.05
C GLN A 100 6.28 -26.28 -21.82
N LEU A 101 5.09 -26.65 -21.33
CA LEU A 101 4.55 -26.11 -20.09
C LEU A 101 5.36 -26.52 -18.87
N LEU A 102 5.89 -27.75 -18.83
CA LEU A 102 6.66 -28.28 -17.70
C LEU A 102 7.87 -27.40 -17.38
N LEU A 103 8.69 -27.07 -18.38
CA LEU A 103 9.87 -26.21 -18.18
C LEU A 103 9.47 -24.83 -17.65
N THR A 104 8.46 -24.22 -18.27
CA THR A 104 7.98 -22.90 -17.85
C THR A 104 7.45 -22.91 -16.41
N ARG A 105 6.74 -23.99 -16.02
CA ARG A 105 6.26 -24.21 -14.65
C ARG A 105 7.41 -24.36 -13.66
N LEU A 106 8.47 -25.09 -14.01
CA LEU A 106 9.66 -25.26 -13.16
C LEU A 106 10.33 -23.92 -12.83
N PHE A 107 10.53 -23.05 -13.82
CA PHE A 107 11.09 -21.72 -13.57
C PHE A 107 10.13 -20.78 -12.80
N TYR A 108 8.81 -20.99 -12.94
CA TYR A 108 7.83 -20.20 -12.19
C TYR A 108 7.79 -20.60 -10.72
N ILE A 109 7.74 -21.90 -10.42
CA ILE A 109 7.74 -22.36 -9.03
C ILE A 109 9.01 -21.91 -8.31
N GLU A 110 10.14 -21.68 -8.97
CA GLU A 110 11.35 -21.19 -8.28
C GLU A 110 11.39 -19.69 -8.06
N SER A 111 10.43 -18.92 -8.57
CA SER A 111 10.40 -17.48 -8.37
C SER A 111 10.25 -17.09 -6.90
N ASP A 112 10.91 -15.99 -6.53
CA ASP A 112 10.94 -15.43 -5.18
C ASP A 112 10.03 -14.19 -5.06
N PRO A 113 9.47 -13.91 -3.87
CA PRO A 113 8.82 -12.64 -3.59
C PRO A 113 9.70 -11.44 -3.99
N VAL A 114 9.11 -10.46 -4.67
CA VAL A 114 9.82 -9.21 -5.01
C VAL A 114 9.94 -8.35 -3.75
N PRO A 115 11.12 -7.72 -3.50
CA PRO A 115 11.30 -6.80 -2.39
C PRO A 115 10.19 -5.74 -2.31
N TYR A 116 9.70 -5.51 -1.10
CA TYR A 116 8.64 -4.54 -0.84
C TYR A 116 9.00 -3.72 0.40
N SER A 117 8.69 -2.43 0.38
CA SER A 117 8.93 -1.50 1.46
C SER A 117 7.61 -0.88 1.91
N SER A 118 7.17 -1.24 3.12
CA SER A 118 5.99 -0.66 3.75
C SER A 118 6.23 0.81 4.11
N GLU A 119 5.26 1.67 3.82
CA GLU A 119 5.25 3.06 4.28
C GLU A 119 4.70 3.20 5.72
N THR A 120 4.17 2.13 6.32
CA THR A 120 3.50 2.19 7.62
C THR A 120 4.42 2.70 8.73
N ALA A 121 5.71 2.36 8.69
CA ALA A 121 6.69 2.87 9.65
C ALA A 121 6.88 4.39 9.56
N TYR A 122 6.92 4.93 8.33
CA TYR A 122 7.01 6.37 8.10
C TYR A 122 5.74 7.07 8.60
N GLN A 123 4.56 6.53 8.30
CA GLN A 123 3.30 7.10 8.76
C GLN A 123 3.17 7.08 10.29
N LEU A 124 3.60 5.99 10.94
CA LEU A 124 3.65 5.91 12.40
C LEU A 124 4.57 6.97 13.02
N SER A 125 5.71 7.27 12.38
CA SER A 125 6.63 8.30 12.87
C SER A 125 6.01 9.71 12.90
N ASN A 126 4.99 9.94 12.08
CA ASN A 126 4.24 11.19 12.00
C ASN A 126 3.00 11.21 12.92
N LEU A 127 2.68 10.12 13.62
CA LEU A 127 1.46 10.01 14.44
C LEU A 127 1.56 10.87 15.70
N VAL A 128 0.78 11.95 15.73
CA VAL A 128 0.62 12.79 16.92
C VAL A 128 -0.63 12.37 17.67
N PHE A 129 -0.47 11.83 18.88
CA PHE A 129 -1.57 11.40 19.74
C PHE A 129 -1.44 11.94 21.17
N ASP A 130 -2.55 11.97 21.89
CA ASP A 130 -2.61 12.32 23.31
C ASP A 130 -2.43 11.05 24.17
N PRO A 131 -1.32 10.90 24.92
CA PRO A 131 -1.10 9.73 25.76
C PRO A 131 -2.13 9.57 26.89
N SER A 132 -2.82 10.65 27.28
CA SER A 132 -3.89 10.63 28.27
C SER A 132 -5.23 10.16 27.70
N ASN A 133 -5.38 10.20 26.36
CA ASN A 133 -6.51 9.60 25.67
C ASN A 133 -6.26 8.09 25.53
N GLU A 134 -6.96 7.29 26.34
CA GLU A 134 -6.81 5.83 26.37
C GLU A 134 -7.01 5.19 24.98
N THR A 135 -7.97 5.68 24.20
CA THR A 135 -8.28 5.12 22.87
C THR A 135 -7.13 5.37 21.91
N GLN A 136 -6.66 6.62 21.81
CA GLN A 136 -5.55 6.97 20.94
C GLN A 136 -4.27 6.25 21.35
N ASN A 137 -3.96 6.20 22.66
CA ASN A 137 -2.79 5.52 23.19
C ASN A 137 -2.81 4.01 22.89
N ASN A 138 -3.96 3.35 23.03
CA ASN A 138 -4.11 1.93 22.74
C ASN A 138 -3.96 1.63 21.25
N VAL A 139 -4.54 2.46 20.37
CA VAL A 139 -4.37 2.32 18.91
C VAL A 139 -2.92 2.55 18.50
N ALA A 140 -2.28 3.62 18.98
CA ALA A 140 -0.88 3.92 18.69
C ALA A 140 0.06 2.78 19.10
N LYS A 141 -0.14 2.19 20.29
CA LYS A 141 0.63 1.02 20.75
C LYS A 141 0.45 -0.19 19.85
N ARG A 142 -0.78 -0.49 19.43
CA ARG A 142 -1.05 -1.65 18.55
C ARG A 142 -0.42 -1.46 17.17
N ILE A 143 -0.47 -0.25 16.61
CA ILE A 143 0.22 0.09 15.35
C ILE A 143 1.73 -0.07 15.52
N ALA A 144 2.29 0.42 16.63
CA ALA A 144 3.73 0.28 16.90
C ALA A 144 4.18 -1.18 17.03
N VAL A 145 3.36 -2.06 17.62
CA VAL A 145 3.65 -3.50 17.67
C VAL A 145 3.64 -4.12 16.27
N TYR A 146 2.67 -3.74 15.42
CA TYR A 146 2.61 -4.21 14.04
C TYR A 146 3.83 -3.77 13.21
N VAL A 147 4.24 -2.51 13.33
CA VAL A 147 5.37 -1.94 12.58
C VAL A 147 6.72 -2.51 13.01
N ASN A 148 6.94 -2.69 14.32
CA ASN A 148 8.21 -3.18 14.85
C ASN A 148 8.33 -4.72 14.79
N ASN A 149 7.44 -5.38 14.06
CA ASN A 149 7.51 -6.81 13.84
C ASN A 149 8.68 -7.12 12.88
N GLU A 150 9.76 -7.73 13.42
CA GLU A 150 10.99 -8.05 12.69
C GLU A 150 10.77 -8.99 11.48
N TRP A 151 9.65 -9.71 11.42
CA TRP A 151 9.37 -10.67 10.36
C TRP A 151 9.17 -10.02 8.99
N TRP A 152 8.72 -8.76 8.92
CA TRP A 152 8.45 -8.06 7.65
C TRP A 152 9.65 -8.06 6.70
N GLN A 153 10.85 -7.76 7.20
CA GLN A 153 12.05 -7.70 6.36
C GLN A 153 12.46 -9.09 5.84
N SER A 154 12.19 -10.14 6.62
CA SER A 154 12.52 -11.52 6.21
C SER A 154 11.61 -12.04 5.10
N LEU A 155 10.32 -11.66 5.09
CA LEU A 155 9.35 -12.11 4.08
C LEU A 155 9.76 -11.69 2.67
N PHE A 156 10.26 -10.47 2.53
CA PHE A 156 10.62 -9.85 1.25
C PHE A 156 12.14 -9.77 1.02
N SER A 157 12.91 -10.54 1.79
CA SER A 157 14.36 -10.57 1.66
C SER A 157 14.81 -11.18 0.33
N THR A 158 15.93 -10.70 -0.20
CA THR A 158 16.58 -11.29 -1.38
C THR A 158 17.34 -12.58 -1.06
N ASP A 159 17.38 -12.98 0.22
CA ASP A 159 18.19 -14.11 0.70
C ASP A 159 17.51 -15.48 0.52
N HIS A 160 16.22 -15.51 0.16
CA HIS A 160 15.51 -16.76 -0.16
C HIS A 160 16.22 -17.55 -1.27
N LYS A 161 16.68 -16.85 -2.33
CA LYS A 161 17.51 -17.37 -3.41
C LYS A 161 17.04 -18.73 -3.94
N MET A 162 15.72 -18.91 -4.11
CA MET A 162 15.14 -20.22 -4.43
C MET A 162 15.69 -20.74 -5.77
N ARG A 163 15.77 -19.88 -6.78
CA ARG A 163 16.40 -20.18 -8.07
C ARG A 163 17.87 -20.61 -7.99
N GLU A 164 18.62 -20.17 -6.99
CA GLU A 164 20.05 -20.52 -6.87
C GLU A 164 20.25 -21.85 -6.12
N ASN A 165 19.24 -22.28 -5.35
CA ASN A 165 19.42 -23.31 -4.32
C ASN A 165 18.68 -24.63 -4.60
N TYR A 166 17.73 -24.68 -5.54
CA TYR A 166 16.86 -25.86 -5.74
C TYR A 166 16.97 -26.51 -7.12
N VAL A 167 16.01 -26.29 -8.01
CA VAL A 167 15.82 -27.02 -9.26
C VAL A 167 16.64 -26.41 -10.40
N GLU A 168 16.70 -25.09 -10.52
CA GLU A 168 17.38 -24.39 -11.61
C GLU A 168 18.88 -24.73 -11.73
N PRO A 169 19.67 -24.94 -10.65
CA PRO A 169 21.05 -25.44 -10.77
C PRO A 169 21.15 -26.81 -11.47
N ILE A 170 20.15 -27.67 -11.30
CA ILE A 170 20.09 -28.98 -11.96
C ILE A 170 19.78 -28.80 -13.44
N LEU A 171 18.82 -27.92 -13.77
CA LEU A 171 18.47 -27.59 -15.15
C LEU A 171 19.67 -27.00 -15.91
N ARG A 172 20.35 -26.00 -15.31
CA ARG A 172 21.55 -25.38 -15.89
C ARG A 172 22.68 -26.37 -16.11
N SER A 173 22.85 -27.35 -15.21
CA SER A 173 23.86 -28.42 -15.38
C SER A 173 23.58 -29.37 -16.55
N SER A 174 22.39 -29.29 -17.15
CA SER A 174 21.97 -30.05 -18.33
C SER A 174 21.83 -29.16 -19.57
N ASP A 175 22.45 -27.97 -19.55
CA ASP A 175 22.42 -26.95 -20.61
C ASP A 175 21.03 -26.36 -20.92
N ILE A 176 20.06 -26.51 -20.02
CA ILE A 176 18.73 -25.92 -20.19
C ILE A 176 18.77 -24.43 -19.82
N THR A 177 18.34 -23.58 -20.75
CA THR A 177 18.39 -22.11 -20.61
C THR A 177 17.37 -21.61 -19.59
N SER A 178 17.79 -20.68 -18.72
CA SER A 178 16.89 -20.02 -17.77
C SER A 178 16.02 -18.98 -18.45
N ILE A 179 14.77 -18.86 -18.00
CA ILE A 179 13.84 -17.82 -18.44
C ILE A 179 13.47 -16.90 -17.28
N PRO A 180 13.19 -15.61 -17.57
CA PRO A 180 12.63 -14.71 -16.57
C PRO A 180 11.20 -15.15 -16.22
N THR A 181 10.87 -15.14 -14.92
CA THR A 181 9.51 -15.40 -14.42
C THR A 181 9.13 -14.33 -13.40
N SER A 182 7.83 -14.09 -13.25
CA SER A 182 7.30 -13.13 -12.29
C SER A 182 6.56 -13.86 -11.19
N PHE A 183 6.86 -13.52 -9.94
CA PHE A 183 6.41 -14.26 -8.76
C PHE A 183 4.89 -14.40 -8.66
N SER A 184 4.16 -13.31 -8.89
CA SER A 184 2.70 -13.27 -8.75
C SER A 184 1.94 -13.56 -10.06
N PHE A 185 2.64 -13.99 -11.12
CA PHE A 185 2.03 -14.16 -12.44
C PHE A 185 2.35 -15.53 -13.03
N PRO A 186 1.50 -16.56 -12.76
CA PRO A 186 1.65 -17.89 -13.32
C PRO A 186 1.71 -17.91 -14.86
N PRO A 187 2.44 -18.86 -15.46
CA PRO A 187 2.60 -18.94 -16.90
C PRO A 187 1.34 -19.32 -17.68
N SER A 188 0.26 -19.72 -17.01
CA SER A 188 -0.98 -20.22 -17.66
C SER A 188 -1.63 -19.21 -18.62
N LYS A 189 -1.31 -17.91 -18.52
CA LYS A 189 -1.73 -16.87 -19.48
C LYS A 189 -0.62 -16.39 -20.43
N ASN A 190 0.65 -16.67 -20.13
CA ASN A 190 1.83 -16.33 -20.95
C ASN A 190 2.41 -17.54 -21.69
N GLN A 191 1.63 -18.63 -21.80
CA GLN A 191 2.05 -19.91 -22.37
C GLN A 191 2.77 -19.76 -23.72
N GLN A 192 2.35 -18.83 -24.58
CA GLN A 192 2.96 -18.63 -25.89
C GLN A 192 4.33 -17.93 -25.85
N THR A 193 4.66 -17.18 -24.79
CA THR A 193 5.86 -16.33 -24.78
C THR A 193 7.15 -17.13 -24.63
N TYR A 194 7.11 -18.30 -23.97
CA TYR A 194 8.32 -19.08 -23.67
C TYR A 194 8.35 -20.48 -24.30
N THR A 195 7.26 -20.94 -24.92
CA THR A 195 7.23 -22.25 -25.62
C THR A 195 8.25 -22.35 -26.75
N HIS A 196 8.59 -21.22 -27.38
CA HIS A 196 9.59 -21.14 -28.46
C HIS A 196 11.03 -21.06 -27.99
N VAL A 197 11.29 -20.95 -26.68
CA VAL A 197 12.65 -20.78 -26.12
C VAL A 197 13.35 -22.12 -25.93
N PHE A 198 12.60 -23.21 -25.73
CA PHE A 198 13.16 -24.53 -25.41
C PHE A 198 13.26 -25.41 -26.65
N SER A 199 14.41 -26.07 -26.81
CA SER A 199 14.66 -27.05 -27.87
C SER A 199 14.02 -28.41 -27.55
N GLU A 200 13.89 -29.27 -28.57
CA GLU A 200 13.46 -30.67 -28.36
C GLU A 200 14.40 -31.44 -27.42
N LYS A 201 15.69 -31.09 -27.42
CA LYS A 201 16.67 -31.63 -26.47
C LYS A 201 16.33 -31.23 -25.04
N ASP A 202 16.04 -29.95 -24.79
CA ASP A 202 15.69 -29.45 -23.44
C ASP A 202 14.45 -30.17 -22.89
N ILE A 203 13.46 -30.39 -23.78
CA ILE A 203 12.25 -31.14 -23.47
C ILE A 203 12.55 -32.61 -23.13
N ALA A 204 13.42 -33.28 -23.88
CA ALA A 204 13.80 -34.66 -23.58
C ALA A 204 14.60 -34.76 -22.28
N ASP A 205 15.52 -33.84 -22.05
CA ASP A 205 16.38 -33.81 -20.87
C ASP A 205 15.56 -33.58 -19.60
N VAL A 206 14.64 -32.61 -19.59
CA VAL A 206 13.79 -32.36 -18.41
C VAL A 206 12.97 -33.59 -18.04
N ARG A 207 12.47 -34.35 -19.02
CA ARG A 207 11.68 -35.58 -18.78
C ARG A 207 12.47 -36.66 -18.06
N ASN A 208 13.78 -36.75 -18.32
CA ASN A 208 14.64 -37.68 -17.59
C ASN A 208 15.01 -37.12 -16.21
N LEU A 209 15.29 -35.82 -16.13
CA LEU A 209 15.74 -35.16 -14.90
C LEU A 209 14.69 -35.19 -13.80
N ILE A 210 13.41 -34.97 -14.13
CA ILE A 210 12.34 -34.89 -13.12
C ILE A 210 12.20 -36.17 -12.28
N PHE A 211 12.53 -37.34 -12.82
CA PHE A 211 12.49 -38.60 -12.08
C PHE A 211 13.77 -38.90 -11.30
N SER A 212 14.82 -38.10 -11.49
CA SER A 212 16.07 -38.29 -10.76
C SER A 212 15.88 -37.99 -9.26
N ARG A 213 16.50 -38.79 -8.40
CA ARG A 213 16.45 -38.59 -6.94
C ARG A 213 16.94 -37.19 -6.53
N LYS A 214 17.96 -36.67 -7.24
CA LYS A 214 18.50 -35.32 -7.00
C LYS A 214 17.42 -34.25 -7.24
N PHE A 215 16.71 -34.34 -8.36
CA PHE A 215 15.65 -33.40 -8.71
C PHE A 215 14.46 -33.50 -7.75
N GLN A 216 13.99 -34.72 -7.46
CA GLN A 216 12.89 -34.96 -6.54
C GLN A 216 13.20 -34.42 -5.13
N ASN A 217 14.43 -34.61 -4.63
CA ASN A 217 14.84 -34.04 -3.36
C ASN A 217 14.87 -32.49 -3.39
N ALA A 218 15.37 -31.90 -4.47
CA ALA A 218 15.40 -30.45 -4.63
C ALA A 218 13.98 -29.85 -4.65
N LEU A 219 13.08 -30.45 -5.43
CA LEU A 219 11.70 -30.02 -5.55
C LEU A 219 10.91 -30.19 -4.24
N ASN A 220 11.07 -31.31 -3.53
CA ASN A 220 10.47 -31.47 -2.20
C ASN A 220 10.99 -30.42 -1.20
N THR A 221 12.29 -30.10 -1.25
CA THR A 221 12.88 -29.08 -0.37
C THR A 221 12.35 -27.68 -0.70
N LEU A 222 12.17 -27.36 -1.98
CA LEU A 222 11.52 -26.13 -2.44
C LEU A 222 10.09 -26.02 -1.89
N VAL A 223 9.30 -27.09 -2.00
CA VAL A 223 7.93 -27.15 -1.46
C VAL A 223 7.90 -26.88 0.04
N LEU A 224 8.80 -27.50 0.82
CA LEU A 224 8.89 -27.27 2.26
C LEU A 224 9.21 -25.81 2.59
N ASN A 225 10.18 -25.21 1.89
CA ASN A 225 10.55 -23.80 2.11
C ASN A 225 9.40 -22.84 1.76
N LYS A 226 8.69 -23.09 0.65
CA LYS A 226 7.52 -22.28 0.29
C LYS A 226 6.35 -22.47 1.24
N THR A 227 6.14 -23.68 1.74
CA THR A 227 5.09 -23.95 2.74
C THR A 227 5.38 -23.17 4.02
N TYR A 228 6.63 -23.18 4.48
CA TYR A 228 7.07 -22.36 5.61
C TYR A 228 6.84 -20.87 5.34
N LEU A 229 7.31 -20.35 4.21
CA LEU A 229 7.15 -18.95 3.83
C LEU A 229 5.67 -18.55 3.72
N SER A 230 4.82 -19.37 3.12
CA SER A 230 3.37 -19.18 3.02
C SER A 230 2.71 -19.09 4.40
N GLY A 231 3.18 -19.91 5.36
CA GLY A 231 2.75 -19.82 6.75
C GLY A 231 3.13 -18.48 7.39
N MET A 232 4.34 -17.99 7.14
CA MET A 232 4.80 -16.68 7.62
C MET A 232 3.97 -15.53 7.02
N PHE A 233 3.65 -15.57 5.73
CA PHE A 233 2.71 -14.62 5.11
C PHE A 233 1.33 -14.69 5.79
N SER A 234 0.81 -15.90 6.05
CA SER A 234 -0.50 -16.09 6.72
C SER A 234 -0.57 -15.40 8.09
N ILE A 235 0.48 -15.52 8.90
CA ILE A 235 0.54 -14.89 10.23
C ILE A 235 0.45 -13.36 10.09
N ASN A 236 1.23 -12.78 9.17
CA ASN A 236 1.25 -11.33 8.96
C ASN A 236 -0.05 -10.80 8.34
N ILE A 237 -0.76 -11.61 7.55
CA ILE A 237 -2.10 -11.28 7.06
C ILE A 237 -3.07 -11.18 8.24
N GLU A 238 -3.05 -12.12 9.17
CA GLU A 238 -3.93 -12.08 10.34
C GLU A 238 -3.57 -10.93 11.30
N ASP A 239 -2.28 -10.63 11.48
CA ASP A 239 -1.84 -9.44 12.22
C ASP A 239 -2.36 -8.16 11.58
N SER A 240 -2.23 -8.01 10.25
CA SER A 240 -2.76 -6.86 9.51
C SER A 240 -4.29 -6.74 9.63
N ARG A 241 -5.01 -7.86 9.56
CA ARG A 241 -6.47 -7.91 9.71
C ARG A 241 -6.89 -7.49 11.11
N SER A 242 -6.17 -7.96 12.12
CA SER A 242 -6.40 -7.63 13.53
C SER A 242 -6.24 -6.13 13.79
N ILE A 243 -5.16 -5.51 13.31
CA ILE A 243 -4.94 -4.08 13.50
C ILE A 243 -5.94 -3.22 12.71
N LEU A 244 -6.24 -3.55 11.45
CA LEU A 244 -7.25 -2.82 10.65
C LEU A 244 -8.62 -2.87 11.33
N SER A 245 -9.00 -4.03 11.86
CA SER A 245 -10.25 -4.20 12.61
C SER A 245 -10.27 -3.39 13.90
N ALA A 246 -9.15 -3.35 14.64
CA ALA A 246 -9.02 -2.53 15.85
C ALA A 246 -9.13 -1.03 15.53
N ILE A 247 -8.47 -0.55 14.47
CA ILE A 247 -8.56 0.85 14.05
C ILE A 247 -10.02 1.20 13.72
N LYS A 248 -10.70 0.39 12.89
CA LYS A 248 -12.11 0.58 12.52
C LYS A 248 -13.05 0.53 13.71
N LEU A 249 -12.77 -0.29 14.72
CA LEU A 249 -13.58 -0.38 15.94
C LEU A 249 -13.57 0.94 16.74
N TYR A 250 -12.40 1.55 16.88
CA TYR A 250 -12.25 2.80 17.64
C TYR A 250 -12.51 4.05 16.79
N TYR A 251 -12.29 3.97 15.48
CA TYR A 251 -12.41 5.05 14.52
C TYR A 251 -13.18 4.55 13.28
N PRO A 252 -14.51 4.42 13.36
CA PRO A 252 -15.33 3.85 12.27
C PRO A 252 -15.26 4.68 10.98
N ASP A 253 -15.09 6.00 11.12
CA ASP A 253 -14.99 6.95 10.00
C ASP A 253 -13.61 6.95 9.32
N VAL A 254 -12.64 6.17 9.81
CA VAL A 254 -11.32 6.04 9.15
C VAL A 254 -11.52 5.60 7.69
N GLN A 255 -10.76 6.14 6.77
CA GLN A 255 -10.94 5.86 5.33
C GLN A 255 -9.62 5.66 4.62
N LEU A 256 -9.68 5.14 3.39
CA LEU A 256 -8.53 5.11 2.51
C LEU A 256 -8.20 6.55 2.10
N LEU A 257 -6.91 6.89 2.16
CA LEU A 257 -6.38 8.21 1.86
C LEU A 257 -5.06 8.06 1.09
N PHE A 258 -5.18 8.13 -0.23
CA PHE A 258 -4.06 8.27 -1.13
C PHE A 258 -3.87 9.75 -1.47
N GLU A 259 -2.63 10.16 -1.71
CA GLU A 259 -2.29 11.55 -2.04
C GLU A 259 -1.30 11.59 -3.21
N ASN A 260 -1.29 12.73 -3.92
CA ASN A 260 -0.36 13.01 -5.00
C ASN A 260 -0.29 11.90 -6.06
N ILE A 261 -1.45 11.44 -6.52
CA ILE A 261 -1.54 10.44 -7.57
C ILE A 261 -1.14 11.06 -8.90
N GLY A 262 -0.30 10.36 -9.65
CA GLY A 262 0.11 10.77 -10.99
C GLY A 262 0.26 9.59 -11.94
N ILE A 263 0.20 9.90 -13.24
CA ILE A 263 0.48 8.96 -14.32
C ILE A 263 1.95 9.07 -14.74
N VAL A 264 2.60 7.94 -15.03
CA VAL A 264 4.01 7.86 -15.41
C VAL A 264 4.19 6.79 -16.50
N GLY A 265 5.16 6.94 -17.40
CA GLY A 265 5.44 5.94 -18.43
C GLY A 265 6.04 6.48 -19.71
N ASN A 266 6.55 5.61 -20.57
CA ASN A 266 7.19 6.01 -21.85
C ASN A 266 6.21 6.53 -22.91
N ALA A 267 4.90 6.49 -22.64
CA ALA A 267 3.91 7.22 -23.43
C ALA A 267 3.94 8.74 -23.17
N LEU A 268 4.65 9.19 -22.13
CA LEU A 268 4.84 10.59 -21.72
C LEU A 268 6.27 11.04 -22.03
N GLU A 269 6.47 12.34 -22.23
CA GLU A 269 7.81 12.92 -22.43
C GLU A 269 8.76 12.67 -21.25
N SER A 270 8.24 12.67 -20.02
CA SER A 270 9.01 12.37 -18.80
C SER A 270 9.39 10.89 -18.66
N GLY A 271 8.85 10.01 -19.51
CA GLY A 271 9.09 8.58 -19.41
C GLY A 271 8.76 8.03 -18.01
N TRP A 272 9.66 7.19 -17.48
CA TRP A 272 9.51 6.55 -16.18
C TRP A 272 10.09 7.37 -15.01
N SER A 273 10.58 8.59 -15.25
CA SER A 273 11.27 9.38 -14.22
C SER A 273 10.31 10.11 -13.30
N THR A 274 9.35 10.85 -13.85
CA THR A 274 8.48 11.78 -13.12
C THR A 274 7.03 11.63 -13.54
N SER A 275 6.14 11.56 -12.56
CA SER A 275 4.70 11.49 -12.76
C SER A 275 4.13 12.83 -13.20
N VAL A 276 3.16 12.79 -14.10
CA VAL A 276 2.25 13.90 -14.35
C VAL A 276 1.10 13.82 -13.33
N PRO A 277 0.87 14.87 -12.51
CA PRO A 277 -0.11 14.82 -11.43
C PRO A 277 -1.55 14.73 -11.96
N MET A 278 -2.37 13.93 -11.27
CA MET A 278 -3.81 13.84 -11.48
C MET A 278 -4.55 14.72 -10.47
N THR A 279 -5.79 15.10 -10.79
CA THR A 279 -6.65 15.87 -9.89
C THR A 279 -7.56 14.94 -9.11
N CYS A 280 -7.54 15.02 -7.78
CA CYS A 280 -8.53 14.35 -6.94
C CYS A 280 -9.89 15.03 -7.11
N ILE A 281 -10.90 14.28 -7.52
CA ILE A 281 -12.28 14.76 -7.71
C ILE A 281 -13.24 14.26 -6.62
N ASP A 282 -12.89 13.17 -5.93
CA ASP A 282 -13.61 12.65 -4.78
C ASP A 282 -12.62 12.07 -3.76
N ASP A 283 -12.53 12.71 -2.59
CA ASP A 283 -11.61 12.36 -1.52
C ASP A 283 -12.06 11.15 -0.70
N LYS A 284 -13.35 10.80 -0.73
CA LYS A 284 -13.88 9.63 -0.02
C LYS A 284 -13.77 8.37 -0.85
N GLU A 285 -14.16 8.48 -2.12
CA GLU A 285 -14.09 7.39 -3.08
C GLU A 285 -12.70 7.26 -3.72
N GLN A 286 -11.76 8.16 -3.39
CA GLN A 286 -10.38 8.18 -3.90
C GLN A 286 -10.33 8.15 -5.44
N ILE A 287 -11.11 9.06 -6.04
CA ILE A 287 -11.25 9.17 -7.49
C ILE A 287 -10.37 10.29 -8.02
N TRP A 288 -9.53 9.97 -8.99
CA TRP A 288 -8.60 10.91 -9.61
C TRP A 288 -8.79 10.96 -11.12
N GLU A 289 -8.66 12.16 -11.69
CA GLU A 289 -8.84 12.40 -13.11
C GLU A 289 -7.72 13.23 -13.73
N LEU A 290 -7.46 12.98 -15.02
CA LEU A 290 -6.54 13.76 -15.84
C LEU A 290 -6.99 13.70 -17.30
N LYS A 291 -6.86 14.83 -18.01
CA LYS A 291 -6.95 14.88 -19.47
C LYS A 291 -5.56 15.14 -20.04
N ILE A 292 -5.06 14.26 -20.90
CA ILE A 292 -3.67 14.31 -21.36
C ILE A 292 -3.48 13.68 -22.75
N GLN A 293 -2.52 14.22 -23.50
CA GLN A 293 -2.02 13.62 -24.73
C GLN A 293 -1.00 12.53 -24.39
N LEU A 294 -1.18 11.34 -24.93
CA LEU A 294 -0.25 10.22 -24.82
C LEU A 294 0.27 9.84 -26.20
N SER A 295 1.54 9.43 -26.26
CA SER A 295 2.11 8.72 -27.41
C SER A 295 1.86 7.21 -27.27
N THR A 296 2.13 6.45 -28.34
CA THR A 296 2.05 4.98 -28.24
C THR A 296 3.11 4.47 -27.27
N GLY A 297 2.69 3.74 -26.24
CA GLY A 297 3.60 3.30 -25.20
C GLY A 297 2.90 2.60 -24.04
N ARG A 298 3.49 2.75 -22.86
CA ARG A 298 3.11 2.13 -21.61
C ARG A 298 3.00 3.17 -20.51
N VAL A 299 2.04 2.99 -19.61
CA VAL A 299 1.81 3.85 -18.45
C VAL A 299 1.50 3.06 -17.19
N LYS A 300 1.71 3.69 -16.04
CA LYS A 300 1.25 3.28 -14.70
C LYS A 300 0.78 4.49 -13.93
N PHE A 301 0.14 4.23 -12.79
CA PHE A 301 -0.19 5.25 -11.79
C PHE A 301 0.69 5.05 -10.56
N ARG A 302 1.09 6.12 -9.90
CA ARG A 302 1.81 6.02 -8.63
C ARG A 302 1.56 7.21 -7.72
N ALA A 303 1.65 6.99 -6.41
CA ALA A 303 1.53 8.03 -5.41
C ALA A 303 2.90 8.68 -5.14
N ASN A 304 2.89 9.98 -4.81
CA ASN A 304 4.05 10.71 -4.29
C ASN A 304 5.32 10.67 -5.18
N ASP A 305 5.15 10.47 -6.49
CA ASP A 305 6.26 10.27 -7.44
C ASP A 305 7.21 9.13 -7.04
N SER A 306 6.71 8.15 -6.28
CA SER A 306 7.46 7.05 -5.67
C SER A 306 7.00 5.69 -6.20
N TRP A 307 7.91 4.72 -6.27
CA TRP A 307 7.57 3.34 -6.62
C TRP A 307 6.99 2.53 -5.46
N ALA A 308 6.97 3.07 -4.23
CA ALA A 308 6.44 2.37 -3.05
C ALA A 308 4.95 2.01 -3.19
N GLN A 309 4.15 2.92 -3.75
CA GLN A 309 2.74 2.69 -4.07
C GLN A 309 2.48 3.02 -5.54
N ASN A 310 2.38 1.98 -6.37
CA ASN A 310 2.10 2.12 -7.79
C ASN A 310 1.08 1.08 -8.26
N TRP A 311 0.27 1.45 -9.23
CA TRP A 311 -0.79 0.63 -9.81
C TRP A 311 -0.58 0.48 -11.31
N GLY A 312 -0.79 -0.74 -11.77
CA GLY A 312 -0.75 -1.12 -13.16
C GLY A 312 -1.97 -1.92 -13.57
N ALA A 313 -1.96 -2.45 -14.78
CA ALA A 313 -2.99 -3.36 -15.27
C ALA A 313 -3.05 -4.63 -14.43
N ASN A 314 -4.26 -5.07 -14.11
CA ASN A 314 -4.50 -6.41 -13.61
C ASN A 314 -4.72 -7.38 -14.77
N SER A 315 -3.73 -8.22 -15.05
CA SER A 315 -3.80 -9.27 -16.09
C SER A 315 -4.89 -10.34 -15.84
N TYR A 316 -5.51 -10.35 -14.66
CA TYR A 316 -6.62 -11.27 -14.30
C TYR A 316 -8.00 -10.65 -14.42
N ALA A 317 -8.12 -9.32 -14.36
CA ALA A 317 -9.38 -8.61 -14.41
C ALA A 317 -9.21 -7.31 -15.23
N PRO A 318 -9.65 -7.30 -16.51
CA PRO A 318 -9.60 -6.11 -17.35
C PRO A 318 -10.25 -4.89 -16.67
N GLU A 319 -9.76 -3.69 -16.99
CA GLU A 319 -10.24 -2.41 -16.43
C GLU A 319 -10.08 -2.26 -14.90
N THR A 320 -9.40 -3.20 -14.25
CA THR A 320 -9.00 -3.08 -12.85
C THR A 320 -7.50 -2.82 -12.70
N LEU A 321 -7.18 -2.06 -11.66
CA LEU A 321 -5.84 -1.77 -11.22
C LEU A 321 -5.35 -2.87 -10.27
N LEU A 322 -4.07 -3.18 -10.36
CA LEU A 322 -3.38 -4.02 -9.39
C LEU A 322 -2.17 -3.25 -8.85
N MET A 323 -2.01 -3.22 -7.53
CA MET A 323 -0.81 -2.68 -6.89
C MET A 323 0.41 -3.47 -7.38
N ASN A 324 1.46 -2.81 -7.85
CA ASN A 324 2.60 -3.41 -8.56
C ASN A 324 2.18 -4.26 -9.78
N GLY A 325 1.02 -3.96 -10.38
CA GLY A 325 0.51 -4.61 -11.58
C GLY A 325 1.37 -4.37 -12.82
N ASP A 326 0.97 -4.94 -13.95
CA ASP A 326 1.69 -4.80 -15.21
C ASP A 326 1.57 -3.37 -15.78
N ASP A 327 2.44 -2.99 -16.70
CA ASP A 327 2.25 -1.71 -17.39
C ASP A 327 0.98 -1.73 -18.25
N ILE A 328 0.28 -0.60 -18.32
CA ILE A 328 -0.92 -0.42 -19.16
C ILE A 328 -0.48 0.06 -20.54
N HIS A 329 -0.79 -0.68 -21.59
CA HIS A 329 -0.53 -0.27 -22.97
C HIS A 329 -1.53 0.78 -23.44
N VAL A 330 -1.02 1.82 -24.11
CA VAL A 330 -1.82 2.91 -24.68
C VAL A 330 -1.37 3.19 -26.10
N ALA A 331 -2.33 3.53 -26.96
CA ALA A 331 -2.05 4.07 -28.29
C ALA A 331 -1.87 5.58 -28.23
N GLU A 332 -1.36 6.18 -29.31
CA GLU A 332 -1.32 7.63 -29.42
C GLU A 332 -2.72 8.24 -29.45
N GLY A 333 -2.95 9.28 -28.64
CA GLY A 333 -4.24 9.97 -28.57
C GLY A 333 -4.37 10.94 -27.40
N PHE A 334 -5.44 11.74 -27.42
CA PHE A 334 -5.84 12.57 -26.29
C PHE A 334 -6.88 11.82 -25.46
N TYR A 335 -6.63 11.66 -24.16
CA TYR A 335 -7.42 10.80 -23.29
C TYR A 335 -7.98 11.55 -22.09
N HIS A 336 -9.18 11.15 -21.66
CA HIS A 336 -9.69 11.38 -20.32
C HIS A 336 -9.48 10.11 -19.51
N ILE A 337 -8.65 10.24 -18.49
CA ILE A 337 -8.24 9.14 -17.62
C ILE A 337 -8.90 9.34 -16.27
N ARG A 338 -9.50 8.28 -15.76
CA ARG A 338 -10.12 8.23 -14.43
C ARG A 338 -9.65 6.98 -13.70
N VAL A 339 -9.24 7.12 -12.44
CA VAL A 339 -8.89 6.01 -11.55
C VAL A 339 -9.71 6.11 -10.27
N ASN A 340 -10.17 4.97 -9.76
CA ASN A 340 -10.79 4.83 -8.44
C ASN A 340 -9.93 3.86 -7.62
N LEU A 341 -9.22 4.38 -6.63
CA LEU A 341 -8.29 3.59 -5.81
C LEU A 341 -8.99 2.87 -4.64
N SER A 342 -10.23 3.22 -4.33
CA SER A 342 -11.05 2.49 -3.36
C SER A 342 -11.62 1.18 -3.94
N THR A 343 -11.98 1.19 -5.23
CA THR A 343 -12.48 0.00 -5.95
C THR A 343 -11.43 -0.68 -6.82
N ASN A 344 -10.24 -0.08 -6.98
CA ASN A 344 -9.20 -0.49 -7.92
C ASN A 344 -9.70 -0.55 -9.38
N GLU A 345 -10.49 0.42 -9.81
CA GLU A 345 -10.98 0.52 -11.18
C GLU A 345 -10.29 1.66 -11.93
N TYR A 346 -10.11 1.52 -13.25
CA TYR A 346 -9.63 2.62 -14.07
C TYR A 346 -10.29 2.65 -15.45
N SER A 347 -10.27 3.82 -16.07
CA SER A 347 -10.68 3.98 -17.46
C SER A 347 -9.76 4.98 -18.18
N ILE A 348 -9.40 4.65 -19.42
CA ILE A 348 -8.62 5.49 -20.33
C ILE A 348 -9.48 5.66 -21.58
N LYS A 349 -10.24 6.75 -21.67
CA LYS A 349 -11.20 6.97 -22.76
C LYS A 349 -10.68 8.04 -23.71
N PRO A 350 -10.61 7.77 -25.04
CA PRO A 350 -10.21 8.79 -26.00
C PRO A 350 -11.21 9.94 -25.99
N VAL A 351 -10.71 11.16 -26.02
CA VAL A 351 -11.52 12.37 -26.13
C VAL A 351 -11.71 12.68 -27.62
N PRO A 352 -12.95 12.96 -28.07
CA PRO A 352 -13.22 13.37 -29.44
C PRO A 352 -12.38 14.59 -29.86
N LYS A 353 -11.93 14.64 -31.12
CA LYS A 353 -11.04 15.70 -31.64
C LYS A 353 -11.63 17.11 -31.51
N ASP A 354 -12.95 17.24 -31.50
CA ASP A 354 -13.70 18.49 -31.32
C ASP A 354 -13.73 18.97 -29.85
N GLN A 355 -13.23 18.17 -28.91
CA GLN A 355 -13.20 18.47 -27.47
C GLN A 355 -11.77 18.48 -26.90
N VAL A 356 -10.76 18.44 -27.77
CA VAL A 356 -9.36 18.60 -27.39
C VAL A 356 -9.09 20.10 -27.13
N PRO A 357 -8.48 20.47 -25.98
CA PRO A 357 -8.21 21.87 -25.61
C PRO A 357 -7.33 22.65 -26.58
#